data_AF-A0AAJ3RS43-F1
#
_entry.id   AF-A0AAJ3RS43-F1
#
_cell.length_a   1.000
_cell.length_b   1.000
_cell.length_c   1.000
_cell.angle_alpha   90.00
_cell.angle_beta   90.00
_cell.angle_gamma   90.00
#
_symmetry.space_group_name_H-M   'P 1'
#
loop_
_entity.id
_entity.type
_entity.pdbx_description
1 polymer ?
#
loop_
_entity_poly.entity_id
_entity_poly.type
_entity_poly.pdbx_seq_one_letter_code
_entity_poly.pdbx_strand_id
1 'polypeptide(L)'
;MKTKLIIFIFTAIGLTSTMLPSMAATAQPTYQQGVPTDTTTFKGHIENQEYQVWLDIDFYKQNIVVPKQEVFGEVAGYLGAIRDTRKWIISDVTIKGNTATLTIINDYGSEDLVATLTHNADSTYTLKQVEGSTIRIVVDNKWVKLPKTMLFK
;
A
#
# COMPACT_ATOMS: atom_id res chain seq x y z
N MET A 1 49.62 54.44 -25.26
CA MET A 1 48.78 54.58 -24.05
C MET A 1 48.70 53.21 -23.37
N LYS A 2 49.20 53.13 -22.11
CA LYS A 2 48.79 52.26 -20.98
C LYS A 2 48.70 50.73 -21.28
N THR A 3 49.67 49.86 -20.99
CA THR A 3 50.20 49.37 -19.67
C THR A 3 49.06 48.90 -18.73
N LYS A 4 49.01 47.74 -18.04
CA LYS A 4 49.96 46.83 -17.35
C LYS A 4 49.25 45.45 -17.20
N LEU A 5 49.93 44.30 -17.32
CA LEU A 5 50.76 43.55 -16.34
C LEU A 5 50.05 43.18 -15.01
N ILE A 6 49.99 41.86 -14.80
CA ILE A 6 49.49 41.05 -13.68
C ILE A 6 50.11 41.43 -12.32
N ILE A 7 49.33 41.32 -11.23
CA ILE A 7 49.81 41.00 -9.87
C ILE A 7 48.73 40.16 -9.16
N PHE A 8 49.12 38.96 -8.71
CA PHE A 8 48.41 38.12 -7.74
C PHE A 8 48.65 38.67 -6.33
N ILE A 9 47.60 38.77 -5.51
CA ILE A 9 47.75 38.92 -4.05
C ILE A 9 46.78 37.96 -3.37
N PHE A 10 47.35 36.96 -2.72
CA PHE A 10 46.69 36.13 -1.70
C PHE A 10 46.52 36.96 -0.42
N THR A 11 45.31 36.98 0.15
CA THR A 11 45.11 37.17 1.59
C THR A 11 44.01 36.23 2.05
N ALA A 12 44.33 35.43 3.06
CA ALA A 12 43.45 34.48 3.73
C ALA A 12 43.05 35.00 5.12
N ILE A 13 42.16 34.24 5.78
CA ILE A 13 41.59 34.40 7.15
C ILE A 13 40.25 35.16 7.09
N GLY A 14 39.08 34.64 7.45
CA GLY A 14 38.71 33.43 8.19
C GLY A 14 37.61 33.82 9.20
N LEU A 15 36.41 33.23 9.10
CA LEU A 15 35.46 33.10 10.21
C LEU A 15 34.39 32.09 9.81
N THR A 16 34.50 30.89 10.36
CA THR A 16 33.55 29.80 10.23
C THR A 16 32.33 30.07 11.11
N SER A 17 31.15 30.19 10.50
CA SER A 17 29.89 29.98 11.22
C SER A 17 29.29 28.66 10.74
N THR A 18 29.34 27.67 11.61
CA THR A 18 28.68 26.38 11.44
C THR A 18 27.18 26.59 11.63
N MET A 19 26.43 26.73 10.55
CA MET A 19 24.97 26.53 10.61
C MET A 19 24.69 25.03 10.57
N LEU A 20 24.03 24.56 11.62
CA LEU A 20 23.56 23.19 11.80
C LEU A 20 22.62 22.77 10.65
N PRO A 21 22.62 21.49 10.25
CA PRO A 21 21.69 20.97 9.27
C PRO A 21 20.26 21.06 9.84
N SER A 22 19.38 21.78 9.15
CA SER A 22 17.95 21.65 9.38
C SER A 22 17.54 20.23 9.02
N MET A 23 16.91 19.57 9.98
CA MET A 23 16.40 18.20 9.93
C MET A 23 15.85 17.82 8.56
N ALA A 24 16.29 16.66 8.08
CA ALA A 24 15.79 16.03 6.87
C ALA A 24 14.25 16.03 6.87
N ALA A 25 13.66 16.77 5.95
CA ALA A 25 12.31 16.48 5.51
C ALA A 25 12.36 15.07 4.92
N THR A 26 11.85 14.09 5.65
CA THR A 26 11.52 12.79 5.08
C THR A 26 10.57 13.06 3.94
N ALA A 27 11.04 12.91 2.71
CA ALA A 27 10.21 12.96 1.53
C ALA A 27 9.19 11.82 1.63
N GLN A 28 8.02 12.12 2.17
CA GLN A 28 6.84 11.29 1.97
C GLN A 28 6.51 11.32 0.48
N PRO A 29 6.13 10.19 -0.14
CA PRO A 29 5.72 10.19 -1.53
C PRO A 29 4.49 11.09 -1.67
N THR A 30 4.67 12.24 -2.32
CA THR A 30 3.56 13.12 -2.69
C THR A 30 2.83 12.47 -3.86
N TYR A 31 1.70 11.83 -3.59
CA TYR A 31 0.74 11.48 -4.63
C TYR A 31 0.17 12.76 -5.24
N GLN A 32 0.61 13.11 -6.45
CA GLN A 32 -0.04 14.11 -7.30
C GLN A 32 -1.11 13.40 -8.14
N GLN A 33 -2.33 13.28 -7.60
CA GLN A 33 -3.56 13.12 -8.39
C GLN A 33 -4.67 13.87 -7.67
N GLY A 34 -5.53 14.57 -8.43
CA GLY A 34 -6.63 15.37 -7.88
C GLY A 34 -7.43 14.60 -6.83
N VAL A 35 -7.91 15.31 -5.81
CA VAL A 35 -8.70 14.74 -4.71
C VAL A 35 -9.75 13.78 -5.30
N PRO A 36 -9.75 12.49 -4.94
CA PRO A 36 -10.78 11.57 -5.38
C PRO A 36 -12.15 12.14 -4.99
N THR A 37 -13.01 12.43 -5.97
CA THR A 37 -14.37 12.92 -5.69
C THR A 37 -15.18 11.88 -4.91
N ASP A 38 -14.86 10.60 -5.12
CA ASP A 38 -15.39 9.48 -4.36
C ASP A 38 -14.36 9.01 -3.32
N THR A 39 -14.82 8.87 -2.08
CA THR A 39 -14.03 8.40 -0.92
C THR A 39 -14.70 7.23 -0.19
N THR A 40 -15.66 6.57 -0.86
CA THR A 40 -16.57 5.62 -0.23
C THR A 40 -16.61 4.26 -0.92
N THR A 41 -16.42 4.17 -2.24
CA THR A 41 -16.52 2.89 -2.97
C THR A 41 -15.54 1.85 -2.41
N PHE A 42 -14.28 2.20 -2.22
CA PHE A 42 -13.28 1.26 -1.71
C PHE A 42 -13.03 1.41 -0.21
N LYS A 43 -14.13 1.33 0.55
CA LYS A 43 -14.10 1.45 2.01
C LYS A 43 -15.19 0.61 2.66
N GLY A 44 -14.81 -0.22 3.62
CA GLY A 44 -15.74 -0.99 4.44
C GLY A 44 -15.32 -2.44 4.65
N HIS A 45 -16.29 -3.24 5.12
CA HIS A 45 -16.20 -4.67 5.29
C HIS A 45 -17.03 -5.34 4.18
N ILE A 46 -16.42 -6.20 3.38
CA ILE A 46 -17.11 -6.96 2.32
C ILE A 46 -16.77 -8.44 2.42
N GLU A 47 -17.74 -9.31 2.16
CA GLU A 47 -17.64 -10.73 2.46
C GLU A 47 -17.84 -11.60 1.23
N ASN A 48 -17.11 -12.71 1.17
CA ASN A 48 -17.42 -13.86 0.35
C ASN A 48 -17.85 -15.02 1.26
N GLN A 49 -19.16 -15.27 1.29
CA GLN A 49 -19.76 -16.30 2.14
C GLN A 49 -19.41 -17.73 1.71
N GLU A 50 -19.21 -17.97 0.40
CA GLU A 50 -18.89 -19.30 -0.16
C GLU A 50 -17.57 -19.85 0.41
N TYR A 51 -16.53 -19.01 0.44
CA TYR A 51 -15.20 -19.36 0.94
C TYR A 51 -14.97 -18.95 2.40
N GLN A 52 -15.92 -18.20 2.98
CA GLN A 52 -15.89 -17.67 4.34
C GLN A 52 -14.67 -16.77 4.57
N VAL A 53 -14.45 -15.87 3.61
CA VAL A 53 -13.38 -14.87 3.63
C VAL A 53 -13.97 -13.47 3.53
N TRP A 54 -13.26 -12.47 4.03
CA TRP A 54 -13.69 -11.08 3.97
C TRP A 54 -12.52 -10.15 3.67
N LEU A 55 -12.85 -8.93 3.29
CA LEU A 55 -11.92 -7.82 3.17
C LEU A 55 -12.36 -6.69 4.09
N ASP A 56 -11.43 -6.19 4.91
CA ASP A 56 -11.58 -4.91 5.61
C ASP A 56 -10.66 -3.90 4.93
N ILE A 57 -11.24 -2.83 4.37
CA ILE A 57 -10.51 -1.89 3.50
C ILE A 57 -10.85 -0.42 3.79
N ASP A 58 -9.85 0.45 3.63
CA ASP A 58 -10.03 1.89 3.40
C ASP A 58 -8.89 2.33 2.47
N PHE A 59 -9.10 2.24 1.15
CA PHE A 59 -8.04 2.52 0.17
C PHE A 59 -7.72 4.01 0.03
N TYR A 60 -8.57 4.88 0.59
CA TYR A 60 -8.40 6.33 0.53
C TYR A 60 -7.56 6.85 1.68
N LYS A 61 -7.79 6.34 2.90
CA LYS A 61 -7.02 6.73 4.09
C LYS A 61 -5.85 5.81 4.41
N GLN A 62 -5.97 4.54 4.05
CA GLN A 62 -4.99 3.49 4.33
C GLN A 62 -4.61 3.40 5.81
N ASN A 63 -5.62 3.50 6.68
CA ASN A 63 -5.47 3.57 8.12
C ASN A 63 -6.00 2.31 8.83
N ILE A 64 -6.03 1.17 8.13
CA ILE A 64 -6.47 -0.10 8.71
C ILE A 64 -5.32 -0.70 9.51
N VAL A 65 -5.55 -0.98 10.79
CA VAL A 65 -4.62 -1.77 11.62
C VAL A 65 -5.09 -3.21 11.58
N VAL A 66 -4.21 -4.11 11.13
CA VAL A 66 -4.53 -5.54 11.01
C VAL A 66 -4.53 -6.17 12.41
N PRO A 67 -5.65 -6.78 12.87
CA PRO A 67 -5.71 -7.35 14.21
C PRO A 67 -4.65 -8.43 14.44
N LYS A 68 -3.92 -8.34 15.57
CA LYS A 68 -2.82 -9.26 15.95
C LYS A 68 -1.61 -9.22 15.01
N GLN A 69 -1.54 -8.22 14.14
CA GLN A 69 -0.50 -8.02 13.15
C GLN A 69 -0.11 -6.54 13.10
N GLU A 70 -0.07 -5.89 14.26
CA GLU A 70 0.17 -4.44 14.42
C GLU A 70 1.58 -4.02 13.93
N VAL A 71 2.50 -4.98 13.77
CA VAL A 71 3.85 -4.76 13.24
C VAL A 71 3.86 -4.20 11.81
N PHE A 72 2.81 -4.45 11.03
CA PHE A 72 2.67 -3.87 9.69
C PHE A 72 2.26 -2.39 9.71
N GLY A 73 1.89 -1.85 10.87
CA GLY A 73 1.37 -0.50 11.00
C GLY A 73 0.01 -0.33 10.33
N GLU A 74 -0.27 0.88 9.88
CA GLU A 74 -1.47 1.22 9.11
C GLU A 74 -1.30 0.81 7.64
N VAL A 75 -2.31 0.12 7.09
CA VAL A 75 -2.32 -0.39 5.72
C VAL A 75 -3.64 -0.09 5.01
N ALA A 76 -3.69 -0.34 3.70
CA ALA A 76 -4.90 -0.15 2.88
C ALA A 76 -6.03 -1.11 3.26
N GLY A 77 -5.69 -2.29 3.79
CA GLY A 77 -6.63 -3.29 4.25
C GLY A 77 -6.02 -4.67 4.35
N TYR A 78 -6.87 -5.69 4.51
CA TYR A 78 -6.44 -7.07 4.54
C TYR A 78 -7.58 -8.02 4.14
N LEU A 79 -7.22 -9.22 3.67
CA LEU A 79 -8.11 -10.36 3.55
C LEU A 79 -7.98 -11.25 4.79
N GLY A 80 -9.11 -11.56 5.41
CA GLY A 80 -9.24 -12.51 6.50
C GLY A 80 -10.12 -13.71 6.13
N ALA A 81 -10.11 -14.74 6.97
CA ALA A 81 -11.01 -15.87 6.85
C ALA A 81 -11.57 -16.28 8.21
N ILE A 82 -12.82 -16.76 8.24
CA ILE A 82 -13.49 -17.13 9.51
C ILE A 82 -12.76 -18.32 10.14
N ARG A 83 -12.22 -19.20 9.30
CA ARG A 83 -11.57 -20.45 9.66
C ARG A 83 -10.05 -20.35 9.79
N ASP A 84 -9.48 -19.17 9.53
CA ASP A 84 -8.03 -18.96 9.52
C ASP A 84 -7.66 -17.64 10.19
N THR A 85 -6.84 -17.71 11.25
CA THR A 85 -6.41 -16.51 11.98
C THR A 85 -5.38 -15.69 11.22
N ARG A 86 -4.69 -16.28 10.24
CA ARG A 86 -3.71 -15.57 9.41
C ARG A 86 -4.40 -14.58 8.48
N LYS A 87 -3.61 -13.65 7.96
CA LYS A 87 -4.09 -12.53 7.16
C LYS A 87 -3.24 -12.38 5.90
N TRP A 88 -3.90 -11.92 4.84
CA TRP A 88 -3.24 -11.44 3.63
C TRP A 88 -3.37 -9.92 3.61
N ILE A 89 -2.26 -9.22 3.77
CA ILE A 89 -2.17 -7.78 4.01
C ILE A 89 -2.10 -7.07 2.67
N ILE A 90 -2.92 -6.04 2.47
CA ILE A 90 -2.89 -5.18 1.29
C ILE A 90 -1.91 -4.05 1.57
N SER A 91 -0.68 -4.19 1.09
CA SER A 91 0.43 -3.27 1.40
C SER A 91 0.48 -2.04 0.50
N ASP A 92 -0.11 -2.10 -0.68
CA ASP A 92 -0.18 -0.98 -1.62
C ASP A 92 -1.45 -1.05 -2.47
N VAL A 93 -1.93 0.12 -2.90
CA VAL A 93 -3.14 0.25 -3.71
C VAL A 93 -3.03 1.40 -4.71
N THR A 94 -3.50 1.16 -5.93
CA THR A 94 -3.71 2.18 -6.96
C THR A 94 -5.14 2.10 -7.48
N ILE A 95 -5.94 3.15 -7.29
CA ILE A 95 -7.33 3.23 -7.77
C ILE A 95 -7.38 3.87 -9.16
N LYS A 96 -8.12 3.24 -10.08
CA LYS A 96 -8.44 3.78 -11.41
C LYS A 96 -9.91 3.52 -11.74
N GLY A 97 -10.74 4.55 -11.61
CA GLY A 97 -12.19 4.44 -11.80
C GLY A 97 -12.79 3.49 -10.77
N ASN A 98 -13.52 2.47 -11.24
CA ASN A 98 -14.16 1.46 -10.40
C ASN A 98 -13.26 0.23 -10.12
N THR A 99 -11.96 0.30 -10.38
CA THR A 99 -11.03 -0.80 -10.13
C THR A 99 -9.81 -0.33 -9.34
N ALA A 100 -9.43 -1.10 -8.32
CA ALA A 100 -8.20 -0.91 -7.56
C ALA A 100 -7.23 -2.05 -7.86
N THR A 101 -5.98 -1.72 -8.21
CA THR A 101 -4.87 -2.69 -8.27
C THR A 101 -4.22 -2.75 -6.89
N LEU A 102 -3.99 -3.97 -6.40
CA LEU A 102 -3.55 -4.27 -5.04
C LEU A 102 -2.23 -5.03 -5.08
N THR A 103 -1.30 -4.65 -4.22
CA THR A 103 -0.18 -5.51 -3.82
C THR A 103 -0.54 -6.16 -2.50
N ILE A 104 -0.51 -7.48 -2.44
CA ILE A 104 -0.94 -8.26 -1.28
C ILE A 104 0.18 -9.20 -0.84
N ILE A 105 0.47 -9.22 0.46
CA ILE A 105 1.49 -10.11 1.06
C ILE A 105 0.86 -11.00 2.14
N ASN A 106 1.39 -12.20 2.34
CA ASN A 106 1.01 -12.99 3.52
C ASN A 106 1.62 -12.40 4.80
N ASP A 107 1.15 -12.85 5.96
CA ASP A 107 1.62 -12.39 7.27
C ASP A 107 3.03 -12.85 7.65
N TYR A 108 3.63 -13.73 6.85
CA TYR A 108 5.05 -14.11 6.95
C TYR A 108 5.97 -13.28 6.05
N GLY A 109 5.43 -12.46 5.15
CA GLY A 109 6.18 -11.71 4.13
C GLY A 109 6.88 -12.59 3.09
N SER A 110 6.57 -13.89 3.02
CA SER A 110 7.23 -14.85 2.13
C SER A 110 6.48 -15.07 0.80
N GLU A 111 5.22 -14.64 0.74
CA GLU A 111 4.37 -14.75 -0.43
C GLU A 111 3.77 -13.38 -0.73
N ASP A 112 3.87 -12.95 -1.98
CA ASP A 112 3.25 -11.75 -2.51
C ASP A 112 2.46 -12.04 -3.79
N LEU A 113 1.46 -11.22 -4.06
CA LEU A 113 0.72 -11.24 -5.31
C LEU A 113 0.23 -9.84 -5.70
N VAL A 114 -0.06 -9.68 -6.99
CA VAL A 114 -0.86 -8.55 -7.50
C VAL A 114 -2.28 -9.02 -7.80
N ALA A 115 -3.26 -8.25 -7.32
CA ALA A 115 -4.67 -8.52 -7.54
C ALA A 115 -5.40 -7.25 -8.01
N THR A 116 -6.62 -7.42 -8.52
CA THR A 116 -7.55 -6.30 -8.75
C THR A 116 -8.82 -6.49 -7.94
N LEU A 117 -9.32 -5.43 -7.34
CA LEU A 117 -10.67 -5.35 -6.77
C LEU A 117 -11.51 -4.39 -7.61
N THR A 118 -12.53 -4.91 -8.28
CA THR A 118 -13.43 -4.12 -9.14
C THR A 118 -14.80 -3.98 -8.47
N HIS A 119 -15.27 -2.75 -8.31
CA HIS A 119 -16.64 -2.46 -7.91
C HIS A 119 -17.57 -2.60 -9.13
N ASN A 120 -18.53 -3.51 -9.02
CA ASN A 120 -19.46 -3.86 -10.08
C ASN A 120 -20.71 -2.96 -10.04
N ALA A 121 -21.48 -2.92 -11.13
CA ALA A 121 -22.69 -2.09 -11.21
C ALA A 121 -23.80 -2.50 -10.23
N ASP A 122 -23.80 -3.74 -9.76
CA ASP A 122 -24.74 -4.30 -8.78
C ASP A 122 -24.27 -4.11 -7.33
N SER A 123 -23.28 -3.24 -7.10
CA SER A 123 -22.66 -2.96 -5.80
C SER A 123 -21.88 -4.13 -5.18
N THR A 124 -21.63 -5.20 -5.93
CA THR A 124 -20.71 -6.27 -5.52
C THR A 124 -19.28 -5.93 -5.90
N TYR A 125 -18.31 -6.70 -5.39
CA TYR A 125 -16.90 -6.55 -5.72
C TYR A 125 -16.32 -7.83 -6.28
N THR A 126 -15.52 -7.72 -7.34
CA THR A 126 -14.78 -8.85 -7.90
C THR A 126 -13.30 -8.73 -7.51
N LEU A 127 -12.80 -9.63 -6.66
CA LEU A 127 -11.37 -9.78 -6.41
C LEU A 127 -10.79 -10.79 -7.40
N LYS A 128 -9.77 -10.40 -8.16
CA LYS A 128 -9.06 -11.27 -9.12
C LYS A 128 -7.56 -11.26 -8.86
N GLN A 129 -6.99 -12.44 -8.59
CA GLN A 129 -5.54 -12.67 -8.50
C GLN A 129 -4.94 -12.64 -9.92
N VAL A 130 -4.04 -11.69 -10.19
CA VAL A 130 -3.46 -11.46 -11.52
C VAL A 130 -2.16 -12.22 -11.70
N GLU A 131 -1.20 -11.99 -10.81
CA GLU A 131 0.15 -12.55 -10.87
C GLU A 131 0.71 -12.78 -9.46
N GLY A 132 1.76 -13.61 -9.37
CA GLY A 132 2.41 -13.97 -8.11
C GLY A 132 1.77 -15.17 -7.42
N SER A 133 1.84 -15.16 -6.09
CA SER A 133 1.41 -16.25 -5.22
C SER A 133 -0.10 -16.47 -5.29
N THR A 134 -0.52 -17.70 -5.04
CA THR A 134 -1.93 -18.00 -4.86
C THR A 134 -2.32 -17.81 -3.40
N ILE A 135 -3.39 -17.08 -3.14
CA ILE A 135 -3.93 -16.96 -1.78
C ILE A 135 -4.36 -18.34 -1.27
N ARG A 136 -3.78 -18.75 -0.14
CA ARG A 136 -4.14 -19.96 0.60
C ARG A 136 -4.54 -19.62 2.01
N ILE A 137 -5.47 -20.41 2.54
CA ILE A 137 -5.90 -20.38 3.94
C ILE A 137 -5.76 -21.79 4.54
N VAL A 138 -5.73 -21.92 5.85
CA VAL A 138 -5.86 -23.24 6.51
C VAL A 138 -7.30 -23.46 6.91
N VAL A 139 -7.77 -24.65 6.54
CA VAL A 139 -9.06 -25.20 6.95
C VAL A 139 -8.77 -26.60 7.44
N ASP A 140 -9.20 -26.93 8.66
CA ASP A 140 -9.02 -28.28 9.25
C ASP A 140 -7.58 -28.79 9.14
N ASN A 141 -6.61 -27.93 9.49
CA ASN A 141 -5.16 -28.18 9.42
C ASN A 141 -4.60 -28.46 8.02
N LYS A 142 -5.33 -28.10 6.95
CA LYS A 142 -4.88 -28.25 5.56
C LYS A 142 -4.88 -26.91 4.83
N TRP A 143 -3.86 -26.70 4.01
CA TRP A 143 -3.79 -25.56 3.09
C TRP A 143 -4.80 -25.72 1.96
N VAL A 144 -5.76 -24.80 1.89
CA VAL A 144 -6.78 -24.71 0.85
C VAL A 144 -6.48 -23.50 -0.02
N LYS A 145 -6.41 -23.75 -1.33
CA LYS A 145 -6.26 -22.72 -2.35
C LYS A 145 -7.60 -22.02 -2.57
N LEU A 146 -7.61 -20.69 -2.50
CA LEU A 146 -8.75 -19.89 -2.94
C LEU A 146 -8.79 -19.78 -4.47
N PRO A 147 -9.97 -19.65 -5.08
CA PRO A 147 -10.07 -19.47 -6.53
C PRO A 147 -9.45 -18.14 -6.95
N LYS A 148 -9.01 -18.07 -8.22
CA LYS A 148 -8.38 -16.87 -8.77
C LYS A 148 -9.32 -15.67 -8.80
N THR A 149 -10.62 -15.90 -8.90
CA THR A 149 -11.65 -14.85 -8.91
C THR A 149 -12.69 -15.17 -7.86
N MET A 150 -13.03 -14.18 -7.04
CA MET A 150 -14.05 -14.28 -5.99
C MET A 150 -14.97 -13.05 -6.03
N LEU A 151 -16.26 -13.28 -5.79
CA LEU A 151 -17.26 -12.22 -5.67
C LEU A 151 -17.48 -11.91 -4.18
N PHE A 152 -17.46 -10.63 -3.82
CA PHE A 152 -17.71 -10.14 -2.47
C PHE A 152 -18.96 -9.24 -2.48
N LYS A 153 -19.65 -9.19 -1.34
CA LYS A 153 -20.84 -8.37 -1.12
C LYS A 153 -20.70 -7.54 0.15
#